data_AF-S3ID37-F1
#
_entry.id   AF-S3ID37-F1
#
_cell.length_a   1.000
_cell.length_b   1.000
_cell.length_c   1.000
_cell.angle_alpha   90.00
_cell.angle_beta   90.00
_cell.angle_gamma   90.00
#
_symmetry.space_group_name_H-M   'P 1'
#
loop_
_entity.id
_entity.type
_entity.pdbx_description
1 polymer ?
#
loop_
_entity_poly.entity_id
_entity_poly.type
_entity_poly.pdbx_seq_one_letter_code
_entity_poly.pdbx_strand_id
1 'polypeptide(L)'
;MCPRWASFSAFLEDMGERPPGTVLGRLQNSGDFEPANCIWTSKRKPAAYENIVVRSRGADVSVLELARLHEVNPKQLWIRIKFLEEDADEAIERLKYEQ
;
A
#
# COMPACT_ATOMS: atom_id res chain seq x y z
N MET A 1 1.84 7.58 16.03
CA MET A 1 0.41 7.16 16.01
C MET A 1 -0.42 8.42 15.93
N CYS A 2 -1.39 8.49 15.02
CA CYS A 2 -2.17 9.71 14.74
C CYS A 2 -3.09 10.07 15.92
N PRO A 3 -3.13 11.34 16.39
CA PRO A 3 -4.03 11.79 17.45
C PRO A 3 -5.53 11.55 17.15
N ARG A 4 -5.90 11.50 15.86
CA ARG A 4 -7.28 11.20 15.43
C ARG A 4 -7.77 9.84 15.92
N TRP A 5 -6.88 8.85 16.04
CA TRP A 5 -7.20 7.51 16.53
C TRP A 5 -7.21 7.38 18.05
N ALA A 6 -7.34 8.50 18.78
CA ALA A 6 -7.58 8.48 20.22
C ALA A 6 -8.95 7.85 20.59
N SER A 7 -9.88 7.76 19.63
CA SER A 7 -11.14 7.03 19.80
C SER A 7 -11.23 5.88 18.79
N PHE A 8 -11.79 4.74 19.23
CA PHE A 8 -11.99 3.57 18.37
C PHE A 8 -12.95 3.88 17.20
N SER A 9 -13.94 4.75 17.40
CA SER A 9 -14.87 5.16 16.35
C SER A 9 -14.18 5.85 15.18
N ALA A 10 -13.22 6.74 15.44
CA ALA A 10 -12.43 7.39 14.40
C ALA A 10 -11.51 6.40 13.67
N PHE A 11 -10.92 5.45 14.40
CA PHE A 11 -10.17 4.35 13.79
C PHE A 11 -11.06 3.51 12.87
N LEU A 12 -12.27 3.17 13.29
CA LEU A 12 -13.22 2.38 12.50
C LEU A 12 -13.73 3.13 11.27
N GLU A 13 -13.95 4.44 11.38
CA GLU A 13 -14.31 5.30 10.24
C GLU A 13 -13.19 5.34 9.19
N ASP A 14 -11.94 5.48 9.63
CA ASP A 14 -10.79 5.58 8.74
C ASP A 14 -10.37 4.22 8.14
N MET A 15 -10.41 3.14 8.93
CA MET A 15 -9.91 1.81 8.54
C MET A 15 -10.98 0.85 8.04
N GLY A 16 -12.26 1.15 8.29
CA GLY A 16 -13.36 0.24 8.06
C GLY A 16 -13.34 -1.01 8.95
N GLU A 17 -14.37 -1.86 8.80
CA GLU A 17 -14.42 -3.14 9.49
C GLU A 17 -13.28 -4.06 9.02
N ARG A 18 -12.65 -4.74 9.98
CA ARG A 18 -11.56 -5.66 9.70
C ARG A 18 -12.06 -6.85 8.84
N PRO A 19 -11.52 -7.04 7.63
CA PRO A 19 -11.86 -8.22 6.83
C PRO A 19 -11.39 -9.53 7.49
N PRO A 20 -12.11 -10.66 7.33
CA PRO A 20 -11.72 -11.95 7.90
C PRO A 20 -10.29 -12.36 7.48
N GLY A 21 -9.52 -12.93 8.43
CA GLY A 21 -8.17 -13.42 8.16
C GLY A 21 -7.08 -12.35 8.01
N THR A 22 -7.42 -11.07 8.17
CA THR A 22 -6.46 -9.95 8.10
C THR A 22 -6.06 -9.45 9.49
N VAL A 23 -4.92 -8.75 9.54
CA VAL A 23 -4.36 -8.05 10.70
C VAL A 23 -3.97 -6.63 10.29
N LEU A 24 -3.87 -5.72 11.25
CA LEU A 24 -3.40 -4.36 10.97
C LEU A 24 -1.90 -4.40 10.65
N GLY A 25 -1.53 -3.94 9.46
CA GLY A 25 -0.16 -3.76 9.02
C GLY A 25 0.11 -2.30 8.70
N ARG A 26 1.39 -1.96 8.56
CA ARG A 26 1.80 -0.70 7.97
C ARG A 26 2.11 -0.89 6.51
N LEU A 27 1.84 0.14 5.72
CA LEU A 27 2.41 0.31 4.41
C LEU A 27 3.91 0.50 4.62
N GLN A 28 4.33 1.67 5.08
CA GLN A 28 5.75 1.96 5.31
C GLN A 28 6.24 1.49 6.67
N ASN A 29 7.42 0.89 6.70
CA ASN A 29 8.02 0.41 7.95
C ASN A 29 8.45 1.55 8.88
N SER A 30 8.85 2.69 8.32
CA SER A 30 9.35 3.89 9.01
C SER A 30 8.26 4.88 9.43
N GLY A 31 7.04 4.77 8.87
CA GLY A 31 5.96 5.72 9.12
C GLY A 31 5.14 5.46 10.37
N ASP A 32 4.35 6.46 10.77
CA ASP A 32 3.47 6.41 11.93
C ASP A 32 2.22 5.56 11.69
N PHE A 33 1.55 5.14 12.77
CA PHE A 33 0.22 4.53 12.66
C PHE A 33 -0.84 5.60 12.38
N GLU A 34 -1.20 5.76 11.12
CA GLU A 34 -2.20 6.70 10.64
C GLU A 34 -2.98 6.14 9.44
N PRO A 35 -4.14 6.71 9.08
CA PRO A 35 -4.98 6.20 8.00
C PRO A 35 -4.23 5.99 6.69
N ALA A 36 -3.33 6.91 6.35
CA ALA A 36 -2.55 6.87 5.11
C ALA A 36 -1.43 5.82 5.11
N ASN A 37 -1.04 5.29 6.29
CA ASN A 37 0.08 4.36 6.44
C ASN A 37 -0.33 3.00 7.01
N CYS A 38 -1.61 2.78 7.29
CA CYS A 38 -2.11 1.53 7.86
C CYS A 38 -3.03 0.82 6.90
N ILE A 39 -2.97 -0.51 6.90
CA ILE A 39 -3.83 -1.32 6.05
C ILE A 39 -4.13 -2.68 6.68
N TRP A 40 -5.28 -3.25 6.36
CA TRP A 40 -5.58 -4.65 6.66
C TRP A 40 -4.76 -5.57 5.74
N THR A 41 -3.85 -6.36 6.33
CA THR A 41 -2.96 -7.28 5.62
C THR A 41 -3.08 -8.72 6.12
N SER A 42 -2.82 -9.70 5.26
CA SER A 42 -2.68 -11.11 5.67
C SER A 42 -1.34 -11.35 6.38
N LYS A 43 -1.33 -12.26 7.37
CA LYS A 43 -0.16 -12.53 8.23
C LYS A 43 0.98 -13.30 7.57
N ARG A 44 0.85 -13.85 6.34
CA ARG A 44 1.97 -14.55 5.64
C ARG A 44 1.62 -15.00 4.20
N LYS A 45 2.21 -14.30 3.23
CA LYS A 45 2.94 -14.78 2.03
C LYS A 45 3.41 -13.52 1.29
N PRO A 46 4.64 -13.45 0.75
CA PRO A 46 4.94 -12.44 -0.26
C PRO A 46 3.90 -12.64 -1.37
N ALA A 47 3.12 -11.61 -1.68
CA ALA A 47 2.18 -11.71 -2.77
C ALA A 47 2.96 -12.00 -4.06
N ALA A 48 2.37 -12.80 -4.96
CA ALA A 48 2.94 -13.17 -6.25
C ALA A 48 2.94 -11.99 -7.24
N TYR A 49 3.31 -10.78 -6.78
CA TYR A 49 3.33 -9.56 -7.58
C TYR A 49 4.46 -9.55 -8.61
N GLU A 50 5.37 -10.51 -8.56
CA GLU A 50 6.44 -10.70 -9.54
C GLU A 50 5.88 -10.89 -10.96
N ASN A 51 4.69 -11.48 -11.10
CA ASN A 51 4.02 -11.72 -12.39
C ASN A 51 2.81 -10.81 -12.63
N ILE A 52 2.58 -9.80 -11.78
CA ILE A 52 1.44 -8.88 -11.95
C ILE A 52 1.85 -7.76 -12.89
N VAL A 53 1.07 -7.57 -13.95
CA VAL A 53 1.25 -6.50 -14.94
C VAL A 53 0.24 -5.39 -14.67
N VAL A 54 0.72 -4.15 -14.74
CA VAL A 54 -0.08 -2.94 -14.60
C VAL A 54 0.20 -2.01 -15.77
N ARG A 55 -0.75 -1.14 -16.07
CA ARG A 55 -0.56 -0.10 -17.08
C ARG A 55 0.14 1.09 -16.45
N SER A 56 1.27 1.52 -17.01
CA SER A 56 2.01 2.73 -16.62
C SER A 56 2.43 3.47 -17.88
N ARG A 57 2.15 4.78 -17.95
CA ARG A 57 2.48 5.64 -19.11
C ARG A 57 2.05 5.09 -20.48
N GLY A 58 0.97 4.32 -20.52
CA GLY A 58 0.47 3.70 -21.74
C GLY A 58 1.25 2.45 -22.19
N ALA A 59 2.07 1.85 -21.33
CA ALA A 59 2.70 0.56 -21.54
C ALA A 59 2.27 -0.44 -20.44
N ASP A 60 2.24 -1.72 -20.78
CA ASP A 60 1.98 -2.79 -19.84
C ASP A 60 3.32 -3.27 -19.28
N VAL A 61 3.52 -3.14 -17.97
CA VAL A 61 4.78 -3.42 -17.28
C VAL A 61 4.53 -4.19 -15.99
N SER A 62 5.44 -5.08 -15.60
CA SER A 62 5.28 -5.80 -14.34
C SER A 62 5.46 -4.86 -13.14
N VAL A 63 4.71 -5.07 -12.06
CA VAL A 63 4.84 -4.28 -10.81
C VAL A 63 6.27 -4.33 -10.28
N LEU A 64 6.95 -5.48 -10.43
CA LEU A 64 8.34 -5.65 -10.01
C LEU A 64 9.31 -4.82 -10.84
N GLU A 65 9.17 -4.85 -12.17
CA GLU A 65 9.99 -4.03 -13.08
C GLU A 65 9.75 -2.54 -12.88
N LEU A 66 8.48 -2.16 -12.75
CA LEU A 66 8.06 -0.79 -12.50
C LEU A 66 8.65 -0.26 -11.18
N ALA A 67 8.58 -1.05 -10.11
CA ALA A 67 9.18 -0.71 -8.84
C ALA A 67 10.71 -0.53 -8.92
N ARG A 68 11.40 -1.42 -9.65
CA ARG A 68 12.85 -1.33 -9.86
C ARG A 68 13.24 -0.10 -10.66
N LEU A 69 12.52 0.18 -11.75
CA LEU A 69 12.78 1.33 -12.62
C LEU A 69 12.66 2.66 -11.86
N HIS A 70 11.76 2.71 -10.88
CA HIS A 70 11.49 3.91 -10.11
C HIS A 70 12.14 3.91 -8.72
N GLU A 71 12.93 2.89 -8.39
CA GLU A 71 13.64 2.74 -7.10
C GLU A 71 12.69 2.82 -5.89
N VAL A 72 11.49 2.26 -6.02
CA VAL A 72 10.49 2.19 -4.95
C VAL A 72 10.32 0.76 -4.46
N ASN A 73 9.79 0.60 -3.24
CA ASN A 73 9.57 -0.72 -2.68
C ASN A 73 8.43 -1.46 -3.44
N PRO A 74 8.70 -2.62 -4.07
CA PRO A 74 7.71 -3.31 -4.91
C PRO A 74 6.48 -3.80 -4.13
N LYS A 75 6.66 -4.14 -2.86
CA LYS A 75 5.55 -4.53 -1.99
C LYS A 75 4.64 -3.33 -1.69
N GLN A 76 5.21 -2.15 -1.47
CA GLN A 76 4.43 -0.93 -1.26
C GLN A 76 3.63 -0.56 -2.49
N LEU A 77 4.30 -0.57 -3.65
CA LEU A 77 3.65 -0.27 -4.93
C LEU A 77 2.49 -1.23 -5.21
N TRP A 78 2.71 -2.54 -5.01
CA TRP A 78 1.63 -3.53 -5.17
C TRP A 78 0.46 -3.28 -4.21
N ILE A 79 0.72 -2.96 -2.94
CA ILE A 79 -0.36 -2.73 -1.97
C ILE A 79 -1.20 -1.53 -2.37
N ARG A 80 -0.55 -0.43 -2.77
CA ARG A 80 -1.22 0.80 -3.23
C ARG A 80 -2.15 0.54 -4.40
N ILE A 81 -1.64 -0.12 -5.44
CA ILE A 81 -2.44 -0.44 -6.63
C ILE A 81 -3.57 -1.43 -6.29
N LYS A 82 -3.29 -2.46 -5.47
CA LYS A 82 -4.26 -3.55 -5.24
C LYS A 82 -5.35 -3.23 -4.22
N PHE A 83 -5.01 -2.51 -3.16
CA PHE A 83 -5.92 -2.31 -2.01
C PHE A 83 -6.32 -0.85 -1.79
N LEU A 84 -5.51 0.10 -2.27
CA LEU A 84 -5.90 1.51 -2.25
C LEU A 84 -6.46 1.97 -3.61
N GLU A 85 -6.47 1.07 -4.59
CA GLU A 85 -6.95 1.33 -5.96
C GLU A 85 -6.28 2.55 -6.61
N GLU A 86 -5.05 2.87 -6.18
CA GLU A 86 -4.25 3.95 -6.77
C GLU A 86 -3.77 3.56 -8.17
N ASP A 87 -3.70 4.56 -9.06
CA ASP A 87 -3.03 4.38 -10.35
C ASP A 87 -1.54 4.08 -10.16
N ALA A 88 -0.97 3.30 -11.09
CA ALA A 88 0.42 2.86 -10.97
C ALA A 88 1.40 4.04 -11.00
N ASP A 89 1.15 5.05 -11.83
CA ASP A 89 2.01 6.24 -11.93
C ASP A 89 1.85 7.14 -10.69
N GLU A 90 0.62 7.31 -10.18
CA GLU A 90 0.37 8.07 -8.95
C GLU A 90 1.01 7.42 -7.71
N ALA A 91 0.89 6.10 -7.58
CA ALA A 91 1.48 5.34 -6.49
C ALA A 91 3.01 5.43 -6.48
N ILE A 92 3.64 5.45 -7.66
CA ILE A 92 5.09 5.65 -7.80
C ILE A 92 5.50 7.03 -7.33
N GLU A 93 4.85 8.08 -7.83
CA GLU A 93 5.19 9.46 -7.48
C GLU A 93 5.09 9.63 -5.95
N ARG A 94 3.98 9.18 -5.36
CA ARG A 94 3.81 9.21 -3.90
C ARG A 94 4.94 8.49 -3.16
N LEU A 95 5.29 7.28 -3.57
CA LEU A 95 6.37 6.52 -2.92
C LEU A 95 7.75 7.17 -3.08
N LYS A 96 7.98 7.96 -4.15
CA LYS A 96 9.22 8.72 -4.32
C LYS A 96 9.31 9.94 -3.42
N TYR A 97 8.21 10.63 -3.16
CA TYR A 97 8.18 11.78 -2.24
C TYR A 97 8.27 11.38 -0.76
N GLU A 98 7.93 10.14 -0.44
CA GLU A 98 7.93 9.61 0.94
C GLU A 98 9.29 8.96 1.35
N GLN A 99 10.34 9.03 0.52
CA GLN A 99 11.69 8.50 0.80
C GLN A 99 12.66 9.53 1.38
#